data_AF-A0A955K193-F1
#
_entry.id   AF-A0A955K193-F1
#
_cell.length_a   1.000
_cell.length_b   1.000
_cell.length_c   1.000
_cell.angle_alpha   90.00
_cell.angle_beta   90.00
_cell.angle_gamma   90.00
#
_symmetry.space_group_name_H-M   'P 1'
#
loop_
_entity.id
_entity.type
_entity.pdbx_description
1 polymer ?
#
loop_
_entity_poly.entity_id
_entity_poly.type
_entity_poly.pdbx_seq_one_letter_code
_entity_poly.pdbx_strand_id
1 'polypeptide(L)'
;MDKREIMRAAAIATSAAAAETLGLLAGTRSNVHMGDRSHNSLSVNKPTGLVLDAVMTPYTDPSSWGATHIEGHHKLADANVKPYIEIADALNWHEGNPYKLHFDPPEYFDNLDYIARGISLESVWEIGSQARDLALEGGYEPKDDYTQLEFDAVFDSTKPRFVYENMHERAKRPIPGQWPADKQIGLEDVWFRLMDPHSPSLHPEGPKLIPFFRDMIPLMYSSVERNWDSNQQLPDYAKRDELQQWHYEHRKLSLRILVLAHALGGAAIGIAAGERKPAQIAKNGLAGAAVIALAGVGLIAGGTITNYFGHLGADPMGAVRTGKITPHEDGSLATNGHTLLSALTLDEAGWQGNHHNHPDRIDFGDGTPSKAPVGYSLKRLADKGLLGLGHGSGFNDPEHRPDEVHQAVKSIQHERVRTIQSQST
;
A
#
# COMPACT_ATOMS: atom_id res chain seq x y z
N MET A 1 37.41 19.31 -26.13
CA MET A 1 36.19 19.39 -25.30
C MET A 1 36.57 20.06 -23.99
N ASP A 2 35.92 21.16 -23.63
CA ASP A 2 36.25 21.93 -22.41
C ASP A 2 35.99 21.07 -21.17
N LYS A 3 36.88 21.14 -20.18
CA LYS A 3 36.74 20.47 -18.87
C LYS A 3 35.41 20.82 -18.19
N ARG A 4 34.84 22.01 -18.46
CA ARG A 4 33.49 22.40 -18.00
C ARG A 4 32.37 21.68 -18.74
N GLU A 5 32.52 21.40 -20.03
CA GLU A 5 31.55 20.62 -20.81
C GLU A 5 31.58 19.14 -20.42
N ILE A 6 32.76 18.57 -20.15
CA ILE A 6 32.91 17.20 -19.62
C ILE A 6 32.25 17.09 -18.24
N MET A 7 32.45 18.07 -17.36
CA MET A 7 31.84 18.08 -16.02
C MET A 7 30.32 18.30 -16.07
N ARG A 8 29.82 19.11 -17.02
CA ARG A 8 28.37 19.23 -17.28
C ARG A 8 27.80 17.94 -17.85
N ALA A 9 28.45 17.30 -18.81
CA ALA A 9 28.02 16.03 -19.37
C ALA A 9 28.06 14.90 -18.33
N ALA A 10 29.07 14.86 -17.46
CA ALA A 10 29.14 13.91 -16.35
C ALA A 10 28.08 14.18 -15.28
N ALA A 11 27.80 15.45 -14.94
CA ALA A 11 26.71 15.79 -14.03
C ALA A 11 25.34 15.47 -14.63
N ILE A 12 25.11 15.77 -15.91
CA ILE A 12 23.90 15.40 -16.64
C ILE A 12 23.76 13.89 -16.76
N ALA A 13 24.84 13.16 -17.05
CA ALA A 13 24.83 11.69 -17.10
C ALA A 13 24.68 11.05 -15.72
N THR A 14 25.18 11.67 -14.64
CA THR A 14 24.98 11.19 -13.26
C THR A 14 23.56 11.49 -12.78
N SER A 15 23.00 12.65 -13.16
CA SER A 15 21.60 13.01 -12.89
C SER A 15 20.62 12.20 -13.75
N ALA A 16 20.98 11.89 -15.00
CA ALA A 16 20.21 11.02 -15.88
C ALA A 16 20.33 9.57 -15.43
N ALA A 17 21.51 9.07 -15.07
CA ALA A 17 21.68 7.74 -14.49
C ALA A 17 21.03 7.64 -13.10
N ALA A 18 21.01 8.71 -12.29
CA ALA A 18 20.26 8.74 -11.04
C ALA A 18 18.76 8.81 -11.28
N ALA A 19 18.28 9.54 -12.31
CA ALA A 19 16.87 9.58 -12.70
C ALA A 19 16.41 8.30 -13.41
N GLU A 20 17.29 7.62 -14.14
CA GLU A 20 17.10 6.34 -14.81
C GLU A 20 17.28 5.19 -13.83
N THR A 21 18.09 5.33 -12.77
CA THR A 21 18.15 4.43 -11.62
C THR A 21 16.98 4.67 -10.70
N LEU A 22 16.56 5.91 -10.43
CA LEU A 22 15.33 6.22 -9.69
C LEU A 22 14.09 5.79 -10.50
N GLY A 23 14.12 5.92 -11.82
CA GLY A 23 13.07 5.47 -12.74
C GLY A 23 13.10 3.96 -12.94
N LEU A 24 14.28 3.33 -12.98
CA LEU A 24 14.41 1.87 -12.88
C LEU A 24 13.90 1.43 -11.54
N LEU A 25 14.17 2.13 -10.44
CA LEU A 25 13.89 1.66 -9.09
C LEU A 25 12.44 1.88 -8.66
N ALA A 26 11.90 3.06 -8.91
CA ALA A 26 10.47 3.30 -8.82
C ALA A 26 9.73 2.42 -9.83
N GLY A 27 10.32 2.21 -11.02
CA GLY A 27 9.93 1.16 -11.95
C GLY A 27 10.09 -0.26 -11.38
N THR A 28 11.06 -0.59 -10.52
CA THR A 28 11.19 -1.93 -9.93
C THR A 28 10.18 -2.16 -8.83
N ARG A 29 9.79 -1.10 -8.12
CA ARG A 29 8.65 -1.18 -7.20
C ARG A 29 7.36 -1.39 -7.98
N SER A 30 7.10 -0.61 -9.03
CA SER A 30 5.92 -0.81 -9.88
C SER A 30 5.97 -2.10 -10.71
N ASN A 31 7.16 -2.61 -11.09
CA ASN A 31 7.29 -3.78 -11.97
C ASN A 31 7.38 -5.12 -11.20
N VAL A 32 8.04 -5.17 -10.04
CA VAL A 32 8.24 -6.41 -9.28
C VAL A 32 7.26 -6.49 -8.12
N HIS A 33 7.17 -5.44 -7.31
CA HIS A 33 6.26 -5.48 -6.17
C HIS A 33 4.81 -5.40 -6.63
N MET A 34 4.46 -4.44 -7.48
CA MET A 34 3.10 -4.33 -8.03
C MET A 34 2.88 -5.33 -9.17
N GLY A 35 3.73 -5.32 -10.19
CA GLY A 35 3.53 -6.13 -11.39
C GLY A 35 3.65 -7.65 -11.21
N ASP A 36 4.74 -8.14 -10.62
CA ASP A 36 5.00 -9.59 -10.49
C ASP A 36 4.38 -10.18 -9.22
N ARG A 37 4.45 -9.47 -8.09
CA ARG A 37 4.14 -10.04 -6.77
C ARG A 37 2.78 -9.67 -6.20
N SER A 38 2.24 -8.51 -6.53
CA SER A 38 0.90 -8.13 -6.08
C SER A 38 -0.18 -8.48 -7.11
N HIS A 39 0.04 -8.15 -8.38
CA HIS A 39 -1.03 -8.24 -9.38
C HIS A 39 -0.79 -9.29 -10.44
N ASN A 40 0.42 -9.85 -10.53
CA ASN A 40 0.83 -10.79 -11.57
C ASN A 40 0.53 -10.27 -13.00
N SER A 41 0.60 -8.94 -13.18
CA SER A 41 0.46 -8.22 -14.44
C SER A 41 1.77 -8.18 -15.25
N LEU A 42 2.91 -8.44 -14.61
CA LEU A 42 4.22 -8.61 -15.26
C LEU A 42 4.84 -9.94 -14.84
N SER A 43 5.49 -10.62 -15.78
CA SER A 43 6.35 -11.76 -15.46
C SER A 43 7.81 -11.36 -15.67
N VAL A 44 8.56 -11.37 -14.59
CA VAL A 44 9.99 -11.07 -14.64
C VAL A 44 10.75 -12.38 -14.77
N ASN A 45 11.63 -12.48 -15.77
CA ASN A 45 12.47 -13.67 -15.91
C ASN A 45 13.33 -13.87 -14.64
N LYS A 46 13.67 -15.12 -14.32
CA LYS A 46 14.36 -15.46 -13.07
C LYS A 46 15.64 -14.63 -12.84
N PRO A 47 16.59 -14.50 -13.80
CA PRO A 47 17.78 -13.65 -13.60
C PRO A 47 17.46 -12.19 -13.26
N THR A 48 16.50 -11.58 -13.93
CA THR A 48 16.06 -10.22 -13.63
C THR A 48 15.40 -10.17 -12.25
N GLY A 49 14.47 -11.07 -11.94
CA GLY A 49 13.81 -11.15 -10.64
C GLY A 49 14.81 -11.26 -9.48
N LEU A 50 15.87 -12.05 -9.64
CA LEU A 50 16.96 -12.19 -8.67
C LEU A 50 17.70 -10.87 -8.41
N VAL A 51 18.04 -10.13 -9.46
CA VAL A 51 18.70 -8.84 -9.32
C VAL A 51 17.78 -7.86 -8.61
N LEU A 52 16.50 -7.87 -8.94
CA LEU A 52 15.53 -6.94 -8.38
C LEU A 52 15.23 -7.25 -6.90
N ASP A 53 15.08 -8.52 -6.53
CA ASP A 53 14.94 -8.94 -5.13
C ASP A 53 16.17 -8.54 -4.30
N ALA A 54 17.38 -8.73 -4.84
CA ALA A 54 18.62 -8.33 -4.16
C ALA A 54 18.75 -6.81 -3.97
N VAL A 55 18.21 -6.02 -4.91
CA VAL A 55 18.22 -4.56 -4.87
C VAL A 55 17.16 -4.02 -3.91
N MET A 56 15.99 -4.64 -3.84
CA MET A 56 14.82 -4.13 -3.12
C MET A 56 14.71 -4.61 -1.68
N THR A 57 15.02 -5.89 -1.41
CA THR A 57 14.95 -6.50 -0.06
C THR A 57 15.67 -5.70 1.03
N PRO A 58 16.81 -5.01 0.75
CA PRO A 58 17.43 -4.12 1.73
C PRO A 58 16.57 -2.96 2.24
N TYR A 59 15.60 -2.51 1.44
CA TYR A 59 14.78 -1.32 1.70
C TYR A 59 13.34 -1.67 2.14
N THR A 60 12.78 -2.73 1.57
CA THR A 60 11.42 -3.21 1.81
C THR A 60 11.39 -4.72 1.56
N ASP A 61 10.61 -5.47 2.34
CA ASP A 61 10.41 -6.89 2.07
C ASP A 61 9.38 -7.08 0.94
N PRO A 62 9.75 -7.65 -0.22
CA PRO A 62 8.81 -7.84 -1.32
C PRO A 62 7.56 -8.64 -0.99
N SER A 63 7.68 -9.65 -0.12
CA SER A 63 6.59 -10.57 0.21
C SER A 63 5.58 -9.92 1.15
N SER A 64 6.05 -9.32 2.23
CA SER A 64 5.20 -8.62 3.21
C SER A 64 4.59 -7.38 2.59
N TRP A 65 5.35 -6.70 1.70
CA TRP A 65 4.83 -5.61 0.89
C TRP A 65 3.69 -6.09 0.00
N GLY A 66 3.91 -7.18 -0.76
CA GLY A 66 2.91 -7.75 -1.64
C GLY A 66 1.63 -8.15 -0.92
N ALA A 67 1.76 -8.81 0.24
CA ALA A 67 0.63 -9.14 1.10
C ALA A 67 -0.10 -7.88 1.58
N THR A 68 0.61 -6.88 2.10
CA THR A 68 0.00 -5.63 2.58
C THR A 68 -0.71 -4.88 1.45
N HIS A 69 -0.12 -4.86 0.26
CA HIS A 69 -0.64 -4.17 -0.90
C HIS A 69 -1.91 -4.85 -1.45
N ILE A 70 -1.96 -6.18 -1.46
CA ILE A 70 -3.17 -6.92 -1.86
C ILE A 70 -4.22 -6.89 -0.74
N GLU A 71 -3.88 -7.46 0.42
CA GLU A 71 -4.82 -7.81 1.49
C GLU A 71 -5.33 -6.60 2.28
N GLY A 72 -4.52 -5.53 2.36
CA GLY A 72 -4.92 -4.28 2.98
C GLY A 72 -5.34 -3.26 1.92
N HIS A 73 -4.38 -2.84 1.10
CA HIS A 73 -4.56 -1.65 0.28
C HIS A 73 -5.55 -1.78 -0.88
N HIS A 74 -5.44 -2.83 -1.70
CA HIS A 74 -6.38 -3.04 -2.80
C HIS A 74 -7.74 -3.53 -2.29
N LYS A 75 -7.71 -4.60 -1.49
CA LYS A 75 -8.91 -5.25 -0.98
C LYS A 75 -9.76 -4.29 -0.14
N LEU A 76 -9.12 -3.41 0.65
CA LEU A 76 -9.79 -2.49 1.55
C LEU A 76 -9.57 -1.01 1.23
N ALA A 77 -9.35 -0.67 -0.05
CA ALA A 77 -9.05 0.68 -0.50
C ALA A 77 -9.90 1.77 0.19
N ASP A 78 -9.23 2.68 0.90
CA ASP A 78 -9.85 3.79 1.61
C ASP A 78 -10.89 3.44 2.68
N ALA A 79 -10.84 2.24 3.24
CA ALA A 79 -11.82 1.77 4.21
C ALA A 79 -11.17 1.16 5.46
N ASN A 80 -11.89 1.24 6.57
CA ASN A 80 -11.63 0.50 7.80
C ASN A 80 -12.91 -0.28 8.15
N VAL A 81 -12.88 -1.59 7.94
CA VAL A 81 -14.05 -2.47 8.12
C VAL A 81 -14.16 -3.02 9.54
N LYS A 82 -13.11 -2.91 10.36
CA LYS A 82 -13.11 -3.38 11.75
C LYS A 82 -14.36 -2.95 12.55
N PRO A 83 -14.74 -1.66 12.61
CA PRO A 83 -15.85 -1.25 13.47
C PRO A 83 -17.19 -1.81 13.01
N TYR A 84 -17.35 -2.10 11.71
CA TYR A 84 -18.55 -2.75 11.16
C TYR A 84 -18.65 -4.20 11.63
N ILE A 85 -17.54 -4.95 11.56
CA ILE A 85 -17.48 -6.34 12.05
C ILE A 85 -17.79 -6.38 13.56
N GLU A 86 -17.17 -5.47 14.32
CA GLU A 86 -17.36 -5.37 15.77
C GLU A 86 -18.82 -5.14 16.16
N ILE A 87 -19.53 -4.27 15.43
CA ILE A 87 -20.96 -4.02 15.62
C ILE A 87 -21.80 -5.24 15.20
N ALA A 88 -21.52 -5.82 14.02
CA ALA A 88 -22.27 -6.97 13.52
C ALA A 88 -22.17 -8.18 14.45
N ASP A 89 -20.98 -8.51 14.95
CA ASP A 89 -20.78 -9.61 15.89
C ASP A 89 -21.45 -9.36 17.24
N ALA A 90 -21.42 -8.11 17.75
CA ALA A 90 -22.13 -7.75 18.97
C ALA A 90 -23.67 -7.89 18.80
N LEU A 91 -24.21 -7.47 17.65
CA LEU A 91 -25.63 -7.64 17.31
C LEU A 91 -26.01 -9.13 17.28
N ASN A 92 -25.23 -9.94 16.55
CA ASN A 92 -25.46 -11.38 16.44
C ASN A 92 -25.40 -12.08 17.81
N TRP A 93 -24.42 -11.69 18.64
CA TRP A 93 -24.32 -12.21 20.00
C TRP A 93 -25.53 -11.83 20.86
N HIS A 94 -26.01 -10.58 20.77
CA HIS A 94 -27.16 -10.12 21.54
C HIS A 94 -28.46 -10.81 21.10
N GLU A 95 -28.64 -11.05 19.79
CA GLU A 95 -29.80 -11.80 19.28
C GLU A 95 -29.86 -13.22 19.88
N GLY A 96 -28.71 -13.87 20.08
CA GLY A 96 -28.62 -15.16 20.78
C GLY A 96 -28.71 -15.07 22.31
N ASN A 97 -28.57 -13.87 22.89
CA ASN A 97 -28.50 -13.63 24.34
C ASN A 97 -29.35 -12.42 24.81
N PRO A 98 -30.62 -12.26 24.39
CA PRO A 98 -31.34 -10.99 24.50
C PRO A 98 -31.62 -10.54 25.94
N TYR A 99 -31.58 -11.47 26.90
CA TYR A 99 -31.85 -11.19 28.32
C TYR A 99 -30.60 -10.83 29.13
N LYS A 100 -29.39 -10.97 28.57
CA LYS A 100 -28.15 -10.75 29.31
C LYS A 100 -27.84 -9.27 29.52
N LEU A 101 -28.13 -8.44 28.52
CA LEU A 101 -27.82 -7.01 28.51
C LEU A 101 -29.05 -6.20 28.10
N HIS A 102 -29.12 -4.97 28.59
CA HIS A 102 -30.07 -4.01 28.06
C HIS A 102 -29.53 -3.44 26.75
N PHE A 103 -30.37 -3.37 25.72
CA PHE A 103 -29.95 -2.84 24.43
C PHE A 103 -31.05 -1.99 23.80
N ASP A 104 -30.67 -0.78 23.43
CA ASP A 104 -31.44 0.13 22.60
C ASP A 104 -30.49 0.64 21.49
N PRO A 105 -30.41 -0.04 20.33
CA PRO A 105 -29.45 0.31 19.30
C PRO A 105 -29.71 1.71 18.74
N PRO A 106 -28.66 2.48 18.42
CA PRO A 106 -28.84 3.65 17.57
C PRO A 106 -29.35 3.20 16.19
N GLU A 107 -30.33 3.93 15.65
CA GLU A 107 -30.86 3.68 14.30
C GLU A 107 -29.81 3.99 13.22
N TYR A 108 -28.92 4.96 13.49
CA TYR A 108 -27.93 5.46 12.56
C TYR A 108 -26.56 5.69 13.20
N PHE A 109 -25.51 5.54 12.38
CA PHE A 109 -24.13 5.82 12.75
C PHE A 109 -23.51 6.89 11.85
N ASP A 110 -22.95 7.93 12.46
CA ASP A 110 -22.29 9.01 11.74
C ASP A 110 -20.77 8.89 11.67
N ASN A 111 -20.16 7.99 12.44
CA ASN A 111 -18.73 8.05 12.75
C ASN A 111 -17.95 6.78 12.38
N LEU A 112 -18.52 5.96 11.49
CA LEU A 112 -17.89 4.73 10.98
C LEU A 112 -17.12 4.92 9.66
N ASP A 113 -17.30 6.06 9.00
CA ASP A 113 -16.58 6.45 7.78
C ASP A 113 -16.33 7.97 7.79
N TYR A 114 -15.32 8.43 7.06
CA TYR A 114 -15.03 9.86 6.96
C TYR A 114 -16.14 10.63 6.21
N ILE A 115 -16.74 10.01 5.20
CA ILE A 115 -17.70 10.62 4.29
C ILE A 115 -19.10 10.13 4.54
N ALA A 116 -19.32 8.82 4.65
CA ALA A 116 -20.66 8.28 4.84
C ALA A 116 -21.20 8.65 6.23
N ARG A 117 -22.36 9.33 6.24
CA ARG A 117 -23.06 9.77 7.45
C ARG A 117 -24.45 9.14 7.51
N GLY A 118 -24.97 9.00 8.71
CA GLY A 118 -26.28 8.40 8.95
C GLY A 118 -26.40 6.99 8.37
N ILE A 119 -25.37 6.15 8.52
CA ILE A 119 -25.37 4.77 8.04
C ILE A 119 -26.35 3.98 8.91
N SER A 120 -27.33 3.32 8.30
CA SER A 120 -28.36 2.58 9.05
C SER A 120 -27.75 1.38 9.79
N LEU A 121 -28.36 0.98 10.91
CA LEU A 121 -27.97 -0.24 11.64
C LEU A 121 -27.95 -1.48 10.73
N GLU A 122 -28.92 -1.59 9.81
CA GLU A 122 -29.01 -2.67 8.82
C GLU A 122 -27.80 -2.66 7.88
N SER A 123 -27.48 -1.51 7.29
CA SER A 123 -26.28 -1.35 6.44
C SER A 123 -25.00 -1.69 7.22
N VAL A 124 -24.89 -1.27 8.48
CA VAL A 124 -23.72 -1.57 9.31
C VAL A 124 -23.58 -3.07 9.54
N TRP A 125 -24.67 -3.75 9.88
CA TRP A 125 -24.69 -5.20 10.06
C TRP A 125 -24.34 -5.94 8.76
N GLU A 126 -24.88 -5.50 7.62
CA GLU A 126 -24.60 -6.09 6.32
C GLU A 126 -23.11 -5.95 5.95
N ILE A 127 -22.56 -4.73 6.05
CA ILE A 127 -21.13 -4.46 5.77
C ILE A 127 -20.24 -5.29 6.69
N GLY A 128 -20.57 -5.34 7.99
CA GLY A 128 -19.81 -6.11 8.98
C GLY A 128 -19.86 -7.60 8.72
N SER A 129 -21.03 -8.13 8.34
CA SER A 129 -21.22 -9.54 7.97
C SER A 129 -20.46 -9.91 6.71
N GLN A 130 -20.45 -9.02 5.71
CA GLN A 130 -19.66 -9.18 4.49
C GLN A 130 -18.16 -9.23 4.82
N ALA A 131 -17.65 -8.33 5.64
CA ALA A 131 -16.21 -8.21 5.96
C ALA A 131 -15.68 -9.24 6.96
N ARG A 132 -16.55 -10.07 7.54
CA ARG A 132 -16.20 -10.97 8.64
C ARG A 132 -15.23 -12.08 8.22
N ASP A 133 -15.30 -12.51 6.97
CA ASP A 133 -14.38 -13.47 6.37
C ASP A 133 -12.91 -13.02 6.49
N LEU A 134 -12.61 -11.74 6.23
CA LEU A 134 -11.26 -11.17 6.35
C LEU A 134 -10.67 -11.32 7.75
N ALA A 135 -11.51 -11.18 8.78
CA ALA A 135 -11.09 -11.38 10.16
C ALA A 135 -10.83 -12.86 10.45
N LEU A 136 -11.76 -13.73 10.04
CA LEU A 136 -11.68 -15.19 10.24
C LEU A 136 -10.43 -15.80 9.58
N GLU A 137 -10.04 -15.32 8.40
CA GLU A 137 -8.78 -15.73 7.75
C GLU A 137 -7.53 -15.41 8.58
N GLY A 138 -7.60 -14.38 9.43
CA GLY A 138 -6.56 -14.03 10.39
C GLY A 138 -6.54 -14.90 11.65
N GLY A 139 -7.50 -15.83 11.79
CA GLY A 139 -7.72 -16.63 12.99
C GLY A 139 -8.53 -15.92 14.07
N TYR A 140 -9.26 -14.86 13.73
CA TYR A 140 -10.16 -14.15 14.65
C TYR A 140 -11.21 -15.08 15.24
N GLU A 141 -11.45 -14.93 16.54
CA GLU A 141 -12.54 -15.56 17.25
C GLU A 141 -13.47 -14.48 17.85
N PRO A 142 -14.77 -14.48 17.50
CA PRO A 142 -15.75 -13.61 18.13
C PRO A 142 -15.79 -13.78 19.64
N LYS A 143 -16.16 -12.70 20.33
CA LYS A 143 -16.24 -12.70 21.78
C LYS A 143 -17.44 -13.51 22.24
N ASP A 144 -17.22 -14.39 23.21
CA ASP A 144 -18.28 -15.28 23.73
C ASP A 144 -19.25 -14.59 24.69
N ASP A 145 -18.84 -13.47 25.30
CA ASP A 145 -19.65 -12.76 26.30
C ASP A 145 -19.27 -11.28 26.35
N TYR A 146 -20.24 -10.41 26.63
CA TYR A 146 -20.03 -8.97 26.78
C TYR A 146 -20.50 -8.51 28.15
N THR A 147 -19.72 -7.63 28.78
CA THR A 147 -20.25 -6.78 29.85
C THR A 147 -21.07 -5.63 29.25
N GLN A 148 -22.01 -5.04 30.02
CA GLN A 148 -22.81 -3.90 29.56
C GLN A 148 -21.92 -2.75 29.07
N LEU A 149 -20.84 -2.44 29.79
CA LEU A 149 -19.92 -1.36 29.42
C LEU A 149 -19.22 -1.62 28.08
N GLU A 150 -18.77 -2.85 27.84
CA GLU A 150 -18.13 -3.22 26.58
C GLU A 150 -19.12 -3.19 25.42
N PHE A 151 -20.34 -3.69 25.66
CA PHE A 151 -21.40 -3.68 24.67
C PHE A 151 -21.81 -2.26 24.30
N ASP A 152 -22.09 -1.40 25.28
CA ASP A 152 -22.40 0.02 25.05
C ASP A 152 -21.28 0.75 24.30
N ALA A 153 -20.01 0.41 24.59
CA ALA A 153 -18.87 0.99 23.88
C ALA A 153 -18.81 0.60 22.40
N VAL A 154 -19.27 -0.61 22.03
CA VAL A 154 -19.39 -1.01 20.61
C VAL A 154 -20.42 -0.17 19.87
N PHE A 155 -21.46 0.32 20.54
CA PHE A 155 -22.50 1.15 19.92
C PHE A 155 -22.32 2.66 20.16
N ASP A 156 -21.20 3.09 20.74
CA ASP A 156 -20.88 4.50 20.96
C ASP A 156 -20.68 5.22 19.62
N SER A 157 -21.75 5.86 19.15
CA SER A 157 -21.78 6.61 17.89
C SER A 157 -21.08 7.97 17.98
N THR A 158 -20.62 8.41 19.16
CA THR A 158 -20.08 9.78 19.35
C THR A 158 -18.61 9.93 18.97
N LYS A 159 -17.87 8.82 18.86
CA LYS A 159 -16.44 8.82 18.54
C LYS A 159 -16.19 8.39 17.09
N PRO A 160 -15.33 9.09 16.32
CA PRO A 160 -14.79 8.59 15.06
C PRO A 160 -14.11 7.23 15.25
N ARG A 161 -14.60 6.20 14.57
CA ARG A 161 -14.06 4.83 14.61
C ARG A 161 -13.40 4.37 13.31
N PHE A 162 -13.51 5.18 12.25
CA PHE A 162 -12.76 4.99 11.01
C PHE A 162 -11.27 5.36 11.17
N VAL A 163 -10.92 6.14 12.19
CA VAL A 163 -9.56 6.68 12.33
C VAL A 163 -8.55 5.64 12.80
N TYR A 164 -7.31 5.80 12.33
CA TYR A 164 -6.13 5.15 12.89
C TYR A 164 -5.98 5.50 14.38
N GLU A 165 -6.20 4.55 15.28
CA GLU A 165 -5.91 4.77 16.69
C GLU A 165 -4.39 4.74 16.93
N ASN A 166 -3.86 5.82 17.53
CA ASN A 166 -2.52 5.96 18.14
C ASN A 166 -1.45 4.95 17.66
N MET A 167 -0.99 5.13 16.42
CA MET A 167 -0.08 4.21 15.73
C MET A 167 1.25 3.95 16.44
N HIS A 168 1.75 4.93 17.21
CA HIS A 168 2.96 4.73 18.02
C HIS A 168 2.77 3.69 19.11
N GLU A 169 1.58 3.59 19.70
CA GLU A 169 1.26 2.55 20.69
C GLU A 169 0.99 1.20 20.00
N ARG A 170 0.32 1.20 18.85
CA ARG A 170 0.10 -0.03 18.06
C ARG A 170 1.42 -0.66 17.60
N ALA A 171 2.39 0.14 17.18
CA ALA A 171 3.71 -0.33 16.76
C ALA A 171 4.52 -1.01 17.89
N LYS A 172 4.11 -0.85 19.15
CA LYS A 172 4.70 -1.47 20.35
C LYS A 172 3.96 -2.75 20.80
N ARG A 173 2.78 -3.05 20.25
CA ARG A 173 1.98 -4.22 20.67
C ARG A 173 2.70 -5.54 20.32
N PRO A 174 2.48 -6.62 21.10
CA PRO A 174 3.01 -7.94 20.80
C PRO A 174 2.50 -8.46 19.45
N ILE A 175 3.39 -9.04 18.66
CA ILE A 175 3.09 -9.47 17.29
C ILE A 175 2.43 -10.87 17.33
N PRO A 176 1.40 -11.14 16.51
CA PRO A 176 0.70 -12.42 16.38
C PRO A 176 1.51 -13.71 16.60
N GLY A 177 2.67 -13.86 15.96
CA GLY A 177 3.51 -15.06 16.10
C GLY A 177 4.21 -15.23 17.46
N GLN A 178 4.01 -14.31 18.41
CA GLN A 178 4.57 -14.36 19.76
C GLN A 178 3.50 -14.57 20.84
N TRP A 179 2.27 -14.82 20.43
CA TRP A 179 1.18 -14.99 21.38
C TRP A 179 1.24 -16.34 22.10
N PRO A 180 0.80 -16.39 23.37
CA PRO A 180 0.53 -17.65 24.05
C PRO A 180 -0.42 -18.53 23.24
N ALA A 181 -0.22 -19.85 23.28
CA ALA A 181 -1.03 -20.81 22.52
C ALA A 181 -2.52 -20.83 22.94
N ASP A 182 -2.84 -20.27 24.10
CA ASP A 182 -4.18 -20.14 24.68
C ASP A 182 -4.79 -18.74 24.50
N LYS A 183 -4.11 -17.84 23.78
CA LYS A 183 -4.65 -16.50 23.53
C LYS A 183 -5.81 -16.59 22.53
N GLN A 184 -6.99 -16.11 22.94
CA GLN A 184 -8.09 -15.83 22.04
C GLN A 184 -7.74 -14.62 21.14
N ILE A 185 -7.91 -14.78 19.83
CA ILE A 185 -7.52 -13.76 18.84
C ILE A 185 -8.69 -12.81 18.60
N GLY A 186 -8.57 -11.56 19.01
CA GLY A 186 -9.62 -10.54 18.82
C GLY A 186 -9.51 -9.75 17.51
N LEU A 187 -10.46 -8.85 17.24
CA LEU A 187 -10.36 -7.95 16.06
C LEU A 187 -9.14 -7.01 16.14
N GLU A 188 -8.71 -6.63 17.34
CA GLU A 188 -7.52 -5.81 17.56
C GLU A 188 -6.21 -6.53 17.21
N ASP A 189 -6.26 -7.84 17.10
CA ASP A 189 -5.13 -8.72 16.84
C ASP A 189 -4.95 -8.95 15.34
N VAL A 190 -6.03 -8.90 14.57
CA VAL A 190 -6.05 -9.04 13.09
C VAL A 190 -6.27 -7.71 12.35
N TRP A 191 -6.21 -6.57 13.07
CA TRP A 191 -6.52 -5.23 12.56
C TRP A 191 -5.83 -4.87 11.23
N PHE A 192 -4.62 -5.38 11.01
CA PHE A 192 -3.80 -5.11 9.83
C PHE A 192 -4.36 -5.68 8.52
N ARG A 193 -5.37 -6.58 8.63
CA ARG A 193 -6.15 -7.13 7.51
C ARG A 193 -7.49 -6.42 7.31
N LEU A 194 -7.85 -5.49 8.20
CA LEU A 194 -9.20 -4.92 8.29
C LEU A 194 -9.27 -3.45 7.91
N MET A 195 -8.18 -2.90 7.35
CA MET A 195 -8.15 -1.54 6.83
C MET A 195 -7.09 -1.36 5.74
N ASP A 196 -7.27 -0.36 4.89
CA ASP A 196 -6.16 0.21 4.13
C ASP A 196 -5.14 0.78 5.15
N PRO A 197 -3.85 0.40 5.10
CA PRO A 197 -2.80 1.27 5.62
C PRO A 197 -2.81 2.55 4.76
N HIS A 198 -1.89 3.49 4.72
CA HIS A 198 -1.85 4.59 3.74
C HIS A 198 -3.05 5.55 3.48
N SER A 199 -4.34 5.22 3.61
CA SER A 199 -5.45 6.08 3.20
C SER A 199 -5.48 7.33 4.09
N PRO A 200 -5.38 8.54 3.50
CA PRO A 200 -5.49 9.79 4.24
C PRO A 200 -6.86 9.96 4.90
N SER A 201 -7.92 9.38 4.32
CA SER A 201 -9.29 9.48 4.86
C SER A 201 -9.42 8.87 6.27
N LEU A 202 -8.56 7.91 6.61
CA LEU A 202 -8.55 7.20 7.89
C LEU A 202 -7.70 7.92 8.95
N HIS A 203 -7.28 9.17 8.73
CA HIS A 203 -6.52 9.94 9.72
C HIS A 203 -7.16 11.31 10.01
N PRO A 204 -7.24 11.77 11.27
CA PRO A 204 -7.86 13.06 11.63
C PRO A 204 -7.28 14.28 10.89
N GLU A 205 -5.96 14.31 10.73
CA GLU A 205 -5.23 15.36 9.99
C GLU A 205 -4.86 14.93 8.58
N GLY A 206 -5.53 13.90 8.07
CA GLY A 206 -5.16 13.15 6.90
C GLY A 206 -4.83 14.00 5.68
N PRO A 207 -5.81 14.76 5.18
CA PRO A 207 -5.62 15.55 3.99
C PRO A 207 -4.74 16.80 4.20
N LYS A 208 -4.34 17.15 5.43
CA LYS A 208 -3.66 18.44 5.72
C LYS A 208 -2.14 18.35 5.87
N LEU A 209 -1.55 17.18 6.13
CA LEU A 209 -0.17 17.10 6.61
C LEU A 209 0.72 16.08 5.87
N ILE A 210 1.18 16.42 4.65
CA ILE A 210 2.21 15.64 3.91
C ILE A 210 3.42 15.21 4.79
N PRO A 211 3.99 16.07 5.67
CA PRO A 211 5.14 15.69 6.50
C PRO A 211 4.80 14.68 7.60
N PHE A 212 3.55 14.65 8.08
CA PHE A 212 3.11 13.73 9.14
C PHE A 212 2.91 12.32 8.57
N PHE A 213 2.43 12.22 7.33
CA PHE A 213 2.34 10.96 6.59
C PHE A 213 3.72 10.37 6.27
N ARG A 214 4.75 11.21 6.10
CA ARG A 214 6.15 10.75 5.95
C ARG A 214 6.62 9.91 7.13
N ASP A 215 6.15 10.21 8.33
CA ASP A 215 6.59 9.49 9.52
C ASP A 215 5.54 8.42 9.93
N MET A 216 4.25 8.65 9.71
CA MET A 216 3.19 7.70 10.07
C MET A 216 2.94 6.57 9.07
N ILE A 217 2.92 6.83 7.76
CA ILE A 217 2.71 5.76 6.76
C ILE A 217 3.80 4.72 6.90
N PRO A 218 5.10 5.07 6.91
CA PRO A 218 6.15 4.07 7.05
C PRO A 218 6.07 3.30 8.36
N LEU A 219 5.61 3.92 9.46
CA LEU A 219 5.42 3.23 10.74
C LEU A 219 4.25 2.24 10.70
N MET A 220 3.13 2.62 10.08
CA MET A 220 1.99 1.72 9.91
C MET A 220 2.36 0.59 8.96
N TYR A 221 3.00 0.90 7.84
CA TYR A 221 3.48 -0.05 6.86
C TYR A 221 4.43 -1.07 7.49
N SER A 222 5.47 -0.58 8.17
CA SER A 222 6.41 -1.43 8.89
C SER A 222 5.73 -2.23 9.99
N SER A 223 4.61 -1.77 10.55
CA SER A 223 3.84 -2.53 11.54
C SER A 223 3.02 -3.62 10.88
N VAL A 224 2.32 -3.35 9.78
CA VAL A 224 1.56 -4.35 9.02
C VAL A 224 2.49 -5.41 8.44
N GLU A 225 3.59 -5.01 7.78
CA GLU A 225 4.62 -5.93 7.29
C GLU A 225 5.18 -6.82 8.42
N ARG A 226 5.50 -6.23 9.58
CA ARG A 226 5.96 -7.01 10.75
C ARG A 226 4.92 -8.03 11.23
N ASN A 227 3.63 -7.70 11.17
CA ASN A 227 2.57 -8.63 11.57
C ASN A 227 2.51 -9.83 10.61
N TRP A 228 2.57 -9.59 9.30
CA TRP A 228 2.69 -10.65 8.30
C TRP A 228 3.96 -11.51 8.47
N ASP A 229 5.10 -10.87 8.72
CA ASP A 229 6.40 -11.54 8.88
C ASP A 229 6.47 -12.47 10.07
N SER A 230 5.99 -11.99 11.21
CA SER A 230 6.15 -12.69 12.49
C SER A 230 5.36 -14.00 12.55
N ASN A 231 4.31 -14.13 11.74
CA ASN A 231 3.28 -15.12 12.00
C ASN A 231 3.30 -16.30 11.03
N GLN A 232 4.24 -16.32 10.07
CA GLN A 232 4.19 -17.25 8.92
C GLN A 232 2.83 -17.25 8.20
N GLN A 233 1.97 -16.26 8.47
CA GLN A 233 0.62 -16.13 7.93
C GLN A 233 0.64 -15.45 6.57
N LEU A 234 1.80 -15.24 5.96
CA LEU A 234 1.84 -14.82 4.57
C LEU A 234 0.95 -15.77 3.76
N PRO A 235 -0.03 -15.22 3.02
CA PRO A 235 -0.85 -16.04 2.14
C PRO A 235 0.07 -16.76 1.15
N ASP A 236 -0.35 -17.92 0.65
CA ASP A 236 0.54 -18.82 -0.10
C ASP A 236 1.22 -18.13 -1.29
N TYR A 237 0.53 -17.22 -1.96
CA TYR A 237 1.07 -16.44 -3.08
C TYR A 237 2.16 -15.43 -2.67
N ALA A 238 2.19 -15.02 -1.41
CA ALA A 238 3.15 -14.05 -0.86
C ALA A 238 4.30 -14.72 -0.10
N LYS A 239 4.29 -16.06 0.07
CA LYS A 239 5.36 -16.78 0.77
C LYS A 239 6.69 -16.62 0.04
N ARG A 240 7.77 -16.48 0.83
CA ARG A 240 9.14 -16.37 0.33
C ARG A 240 9.65 -17.72 -0.13
N ASP A 241 10.36 -17.75 -1.25
CA ASP A 241 11.23 -18.88 -1.59
C ASP A 241 12.52 -18.88 -0.75
N GLU A 242 13.34 -19.94 -0.88
CA GLU A 242 14.58 -20.12 -0.09
C GLU A 242 15.57 -18.95 -0.27
N LEU A 243 15.67 -18.40 -1.47
CA LEU A 243 16.63 -17.33 -1.75
C LEU A 243 16.11 -15.98 -1.25
N GLN A 244 14.81 -15.74 -1.37
CA GLN A 244 14.16 -14.57 -0.81
C GLN A 244 14.27 -14.56 0.70
N GLN A 245 14.05 -15.71 1.33
CA GLN A 245 14.29 -15.90 2.76
C GLN A 245 15.75 -15.57 3.12
N TRP A 246 16.72 -16.04 2.32
CA TRP A 246 18.13 -15.70 2.53
C TRP A 246 18.39 -14.20 2.42
N HIS A 247 17.88 -13.52 1.39
CA HIS A 247 18.06 -12.07 1.21
C HIS A 247 17.44 -11.27 2.36
N TYR A 248 16.28 -11.70 2.88
CA TYR A 248 15.63 -11.09 4.03
C TYR A 248 16.47 -11.22 5.30
N GLU A 249 16.89 -12.44 5.64
CA GLU A 249 17.74 -12.71 6.81
C GLU A 249 19.08 -11.98 6.73
N HIS A 250 19.61 -11.81 5.52
CA HIS A 250 20.90 -11.18 5.25
C HIS A 250 20.78 -9.75 4.73
N ARG A 251 19.65 -9.06 4.90
CA ARG A 251 19.37 -7.74 4.29
C ARG A 251 20.47 -6.69 4.50
N LYS A 252 21.10 -6.66 5.69
CA LYS A 252 22.22 -5.77 5.99
C LYS A 252 23.47 -6.09 5.16
N LEU A 253 23.73 -7.38 4.92
CA LEU A 253 24.82 -7.84 4.07
C LEU A 253 24.47 -7.56 2.59
N SER A 254 23.25 -7.87 2.15
CA SER A 254 22.74 -7.55 0.82
C SER A 254 22.90 -6.06 0.49
N LEU A 255 22.54 -5.16 1.41
CA LEU A 255 22.74 -3.72 1.25
C LEU A 255 24.22 -3.35 1.06
N ARG A 256 25.11 -3.93 1.88
CA ARG A 256 26.56 -3.67 1.79
C ARG A 256 27.13 -4.16 0.47
N ILE A 257 26.71 -5.33 0.01
CA ILE A 257 27.11 -5.89 -1.28
C ILE A 257 26.62 -4.99 -2.42
N LEU A 258 25.37 -4.53 -2.36
CA LEU A 258 24.78 -3.65 -3.36
C LEU A 258 25.53 -2.31 -3.45
N VAL A 259 25.81 -1.68 -2.30
CA VAL A 259 26.58 -0.42 -2.23
C VAL A 259 27.99 -0.62 -2.76
N LEU A 260 28.66 -1.73 -2.39
CA LEU A 260 30.01 -2.04 -2.88
C LEU A 260 30.02 -2.31 -4.39
N ALA A 261 29.05 -3.06 -4.91
CA ALA A 261 28.92 -3.35 -6.33
C ALA A 261 28.77 -2.05 -7.14
N HIS A 262 27.96 -1.11 -6.66
CA HIS A 262 27.79 0.19 -7.32
C HIS A 262 29.02 1.09 -7.16
N ALA A 263 29.75 0.99 -6.05
CA ALA A 263 31.02 1.67 -5.88
C ALA A 263 32.07 1.17 -6.89
N LEU A 264 32.16 -0.15 -7.05
CA LEU A 264 33.06 -0.77 -8.02
C LEU A 264 32.63 -0.46 -9.46
N GLY A 265 31.34 -0.48 -9.75
CA GLY A 265 30.77 -0.10 -11.05
C GLY A 265 31.08 1.35 -11.42
N GLY A 266 30.85 2.30 -10.50
CA GLY A 266 31.20 3.71 -10.70
C GLY A 266 32.69 3.93 -10.94
N ALA A 267 33.55 3.23 -10.19
CA ALA A 267 34.99 3.25 -10.41
C ALA A 267 35.38 2.68 -11.79
N ALA A 268 34.78 1.56 -12.20
CA ALA A 268 35.02 0.91 -13.49
C ALA A 268 34.59 1.79 -14.67
N ILE A 269 33.42 2.44 -14.59
CA ILE A 269 32.96 3.43 -15.58
C ILE A 269 33.97 4.57 -15.70
N GLY A 270 34.46 5.08 -14.57
CA GLY A 270 35.50 6.10 -14.54
C GLY A 270 36.76 5.67 -15.30
N ILE A 271 37.24 4.46 -15.05
CA ILE A 271 38.42 3.89 -15.72
C ILE A 271 38.16 3.71 -17.22
N ALA A 272 36.99 3.21 -17.60
CA ALA A 272 36.58 3.03 -18.99
C ALA A 272 36.47 4.37 -19.75
N ALA A 273 36.04 5.43 -19.06
CA ALA A 273 36.01 6.80 -19.56
C ALA A 273 37.40 7.47 -19.64
N GLY A 274 38.48 6.74 -19.33
CA GLY A 274 39.85 7.20 -19.46
C GLY A 274 40.44 7.86 -18.21
N GLU A 275 39.75 7.82 -17.06
CA GLU A 275 40.30 8.32 -15.81
C GLU A 275 41.42 7.43 -15.29
N ARG A 276 42.53 8.04 -14.86
CA ARG A 276 43.74 7.33 -14.40
C ARG A 276 44.20 7.74 -13.01
N LYS A 277 43.66 8.83 -12.43
CA LYS A 277 44.06 9.29 -11.10
C LYS A 277 43.30 8.52 -10.02
N PRO A 278 43.99 7.89 -9.05
CA PRO A 278 43.34 7.13 -7.98
C PRO A 278 42.26 7.91 -7.23
N ALA A 279 42.51 9.20 -6.94
CA ALA A 279 41.54 10.06 -6.26
C ALA A 279 40.24 10.27 -7.05
N GLN A 280 40.32 10.35 -8.39
CA GLN A 280 39.15 10.56 -9.23
C GLN A 280 38.39 9.26 -9.49
N ILE A 281 39.10 8.13 -9.59
CA ILE A 281 38.49 6.79 -9.60
C ILE A 281 37.72 6.54 -8.29
N ALA A 282 38.32 6.87 -7.14
CA ALA A 282 37.67 6.77 -5.84
C ALA A 282 36.44 7.68 -5.75
N LYS A 283 36.52 8.91 -6.27
CA LYS A 283 35.36 9.83 -6.34
C LYS A 283 34.22 9.26 -7.18
N ASN A 284 34.52 8.63 -8.31
CA ASN A 284 33.51 8.00 -9.17
C ASN A 284 32.89 6.77 -8.50
N GLY A 285 33.67 6.00 -7.73
CA GLY A 285 33.13 4.92 -6.92
C GLY A 285 32.23 5.43 -5.78
N LEU A 286 32.63 6.49 -5.08
CA LEU A 286 31.77 7.13 -4.08
C LEU A 286 30.47 7.66 -4.70
N ALA A 287 30.53 8.21 -5.91
CA ALA A 287 29.34 8.65 -6.64
C ALA A 287 28.41 7.47 -6.96
N GLY A 288 28.95 6.33 -7.41
CA GLY A 288 28.17 5.11 -7.65
C GLY A 288 27.46 4.60 -6.39
N ALA A 289 28.18 4.54 -5.26
CA ALA A 289 27.58 4.20 -3.96
C ALA A 289 26.48 5.21 -3.53
N ALA A 290 26.73 6.51 -3.72
CA ALA A 290 25.78 7.56 -3.36
C ALA A 290 24.47 7.48 -4.17
N VAL A 291 24.53 7.07 -5.45
CA VAL A 291 23.34 6.87 -6.29
C VAL A 291 22.39 5.85 -5.65
N ILE A 292 22.90 4.72 -5.15
CA ILE A 292 22.08 3.70 -4.49
C ILE A 292 21.52 4.16 -3.14
N ALA A 293 22.29 4.92 -2.37
CA ALA A 293 21.79 5.50 -1.13
C ALA A 293 20.64 6.50 -1.39
N LEU A 294 20.79 7.38 -2.38
CA LEU A 294 19.77 8.36 -2.77
C LEU A 294 18.53 7.69 -3.39
N ALA A 295 18.74 6.64 -4.18
CA ALA A 295 17.69 5.81 -4.72
C ALA A 295 16.80 5.18 -3.63
N GLY A 296 17.40 4.63 -2.57
CA GLY A 296 16.65 4.11 -1.43
C GLY A 296 15.76 5.17 -0.77
N VAL A 297 16.25 6.40 -0.63
CA VAL A 297 15.43 7.53 -0.13
C VAL A 297 14.28 7.85 -1.07
N GLY A 298 14.54 7.87 -2.38
CA GLY A 298 13.53 8.11 -3.41
C GLY A 298 12.43 7.04 -3.43
N LEU A 299 12.78 5.77 -3.22
CA LEU A 299 11.83 4.65 -3.13
C LEU A 299 10.86 4.78 -1.95
N ILE A 300 11.39 5.12 -0.78
CA ILE A 300 10.59 5.29 0.44
C ILE A 300 9.68 6.51 0.29
N ALA A 301 10.24 7.65 -0.11
CA ALA A 301 9.48 8.89 -0.28
C ALA A 301 8.44 8.80 -1.40
N GLY A 302 8.80 8.17 -2.53
CA GLY A 302 7.93 8.01 -3.71
C GLY A 302 6.68 7.19 -3.41
N GLY A 303 6.80 6.10 -2.64
CA GLY A 303 5.64 5.31 -2.20
C GLY A 303 4.72 6.08 -1.25
N THR A 304 5.28 6.86 -0.32
CA THR A 304 4.46 7.71 0.56
C THR A 304 3.73 8.79 -0.23
N ILE A 305 4.41 9.47 -1.15
CA ILE A 305 3.81 10.50 -2.02
C ILE A 305 2.70 9.87 -2.85
N THR A 306 2.96 8.70 -3.41
CA THR A 306 1.99 7.98 -4.22
C THR A 306 0.72 7.67 -3.45
N ASN A 307 0.86 6.96 -2.33
CA ASN A 307 -0.32 6.52 -1.58
C ASN A 307 -1.05 7.71 -0.95
N TYR A 308 -0.32 8.78 -0.58
CA TYR A 308 -0.94 10.00 -0.10
C TYR A 308 -1.78 10.66 -1.20
N PHE A 309 -1.15 11.06 -2.32
CA PHE A 309 -1.86 11.80 -3.37
C PHE A 309 -2.82 10.93 -4.18
N GLY A 310 -2.60 9.62 -4.21
CA GLY A 310 -3.47 8.65 -4.86
C GLY A 310 -4.80 8.46 -4.16
N HIS A 311 -4.96 8.92 -2.92
CA HIS A 311 -6.14 8.64 -2.06
C HIS A 311 -6.81 9.90 -1.53
N LEU A 312 -6.70 11.02 -2.26
CA LEU A 312 -7.31 12.30 -1.89
C LEU A 312 -8.58 12.61 -2.69
N GLY A 313 -9.12 11.59 -3.37
CA GLY A 313 -10.34 11.67 -4.15
C GLY A 313 -10.20 12.50 -5.42
N ALA A 314 -11.33 13.05 -5.86
CA ALA A 314 -11.47 13.71 -7.16
C ALA A 314 -10.69 15.03 -7.30
N ASP A 315 -10.41 15.71 -6.19
CA ASP A 315 -9.63 16.95 -6.15
C ASP A 315 -8.49 16.86 -5.13
N PRO A 316 -7.37 16.19 -5.45
CA PRO A 316 -6.27 15.99 -4.52
C PRO A 316 -5.63 17.31 -4.07
N MET A 317 -5.59 18.33 -4.93
CA MET A 317 -5.00 19.62 -4.59
C MET A 317 -5.93 20.46 -3.71
N GLY A 318 -7.23 20.41 -3.97
CA GLY A 318 -8.25 20.98 -3.08
C GLY A 318 -8.26 20.31 -1.72
N ALA A 319 -8.11 18.98 -1.67
CA ALA A 319 -8.02 18.23 -0.42
C ALA A 319 -6.83 18.67 0.44
N VAL A 320 -5.65 18.85 -0.16
CA VAL A 320 -4.47 19.40 0.54
C VAL A 320 -4.71 20.80 1.09
N ARG A 321 -5.39 21.67 0.33
CA ARG A 321 -5.63 23.06 0.73
C ARG A 321 -6.71 23.22 1.80
N THR A 322 -7.78 22.44 1.70
CA THR A 322 -8.98 22.59 2.52
C THR A 322 -9.03 21.61 3.68
N GLY A 323 -8.24 20.54 3.61
CA GLY A 323 -8.32 19.42 4.53
C GLY A 323 -9.52 18.50 4.32
N LYS A 324 -10.25 18.63 3.20
CA LYS A 324 -11.47 17.88 2.90
C LYS A 324 -11.30 17.05 1.63
N ILE A 325 -11.49 15.74 1.74
CA ILE A 325 -11.49 14.84 0.57
C ILE A 325 -12.82 14.95 -0.15
N THR A 326 -12.77 15.11 -1.47
CA THR A 326 -13.97 15.08 -2.32
C THR A 326 -14.06 13.70 -2.95
N PRO A 327 -15.10 12.90 -2.65
CA PRO A 327 -15.28 11.58 -3.26
C PRO A 327 -15.60 11.70 -4.75
N HIS A 328 -15.33 10.64 -5.50
CA HIS A 328 -15.85 10.47 -6.85
C HIS A 328 -17.36 10.18 -6.82
N GLU A 329 -18.02 10.24 -7.99
CA GLU A 329 -19.47 9.98 -8.12
C GLU A 329 -19.87 8.57 -7.70
N ASP A 330 -18.93 7.62 -7.75
CA ASP A 330 -19.09 6.23 -7.29
C ASP A 330 -18.75 6.02 -5.80
N GLY A 331 -18.37 7.08 -5.07
CA GLY A 331 -17.98 7.03 -3.67
C GLY A 331 -16.53 6.59 -3.41
N SER A 332 -15.74 6.31 -4.46
CA SER A 332 -14.31 6.01 -4.33
C SER A 332 -13.50 7.26 -3.98
N LEU A 333 -12.37 7.08 -3.28
CA LEU A 333 -11.44 8.16 -2.89
C LEU A 333 -10.08 8.04 -3.59
N ALA A 334 -9.97 7.12 -4.54
CA ALA A 334 -8.76 6.91 -5.32
C ALA A 334 -8.69 7.95 -6.46
N THR A 335 -7.68 8.81 -6.43
CA THR A 335 -7.39 9.81 -7.46
C THR A 335 -7.30 9.15 -8.83
N ASN A 336 -7.96 9.75 -9.83
CA ASN A 336 -7.99 9.20 -11.17
C ASN A 336 -7.91 10.30 -12.25
N GLY A 337 -7.11 10.07 -13.29
CA GLY A 337 -6.93 11.00 -14.43
C GLY A 337 -6.09 12.25 -14.16
N HIS A 338 -5.25 12.29 -13.11
CA HIS A 338 -4.50 13.50 -12.74
C HIS A 338 -3.08 13.55 -13.34
N THR A 339 -2.95 14.13 -14.54
CA THR A 339 -1.72 14.12 -15.37
C THR A 339 -0.45 14.60 -14.65
N LEU A 340 -0.52 15.66 -13.85
CA LEU A 340 0.67 16.15 -13.12
C LEU A 340 1.13 15.14 -12.05
N LEU A 341 0.19 14.44 -11.41
CA LEU A 341 0.53 13.41 -10.43
C LEU A 341 1.07 12.19 -11.16
N SER A 342 0.45 11.77 -12.27
CA SER A 342 0.97 10.70 -13.12
C SER A 342 2.42 10.95 -13.54
N ALA A 343 2.75 12.17 -13.98
CA ALA A 343 4.12 12.53 -14.36
C ALA A 343 5.12 12.48 -13.18
N LEU A 344 4.67 12.79 -11.97
CA LEU A 344 5.51 12.83 -10.77
C LEU A 344 5.65 11.47 -10.07
N THR A 345 4.67 10.60 -10.20
CA THR A 345 4.58 9.32 -9.48
C THR A 345 4.60 8.11 -10.40
N LEU A 346 5.04 8.28 -11.65
CA LEU A 346 5.08 7.20 -12.64
C LEU A 346 3.71 6.53 -12.84
N ASP A 347 2.69 7.36 -13.05
CA ASP A 347 1.29 7.01 -13.30
C ASP A 347 0.49 6.53 -12.08
N GLU A 348 1.16 6.04 -11.04
CA GLU A 348 0.57 5.42 -9.85
C GLU A 348 -0.49 6.29 -9.14
N ALA A 349 -0.11 7.45 -8.57
CA ALA A 349 -1.06 8.32 -7.87
C ALA A 349 -2.06 9.01 -8.79
N GLY A 350 -1.68 9.28 -10.03
CA GLY A 350 -2.55 9.98 -10.99
C GLY A 350 -3.64 9.09 -11.58
N TRP A 351 -3.49 7.77 -11.46
CA TRP A 351 -4.43 6.76 -11.96
C TRP A 351 -4.75 5.68 -10.91
N GLN A 352 -4.66 6.04 -9.63
CA GLN A 352 -4.89 5.13 -8.50
C GLN A 352 -6.24 4.40 -8.63
N GLY A 353 -7.31 5.12 -9.00
CA GLY A 353 -8.63 4.51 -9.16
C GLY A 353 -8.68 3.47 -10.29
N ASN A 354 -7.96 3.68 -11.39
CA ASN A 354 -7.89 2.69 -12.46
C ASN A 354 -6.99 1.50 -12.07
N HIS A 355 -5.93 1.75 -11.30
CA HIS A 355 -5.08 0.71 -10.71
C HIS A 355 -5.84 -0.21 -9.74
N HIS A 356 -6.64 0.36 -8.84
CA HIS A 356 -7.48 -0.42 -7.92
C HIS A 356 -8.54 -1.26 -8.64
N ASN A 357 -9.12 -0.74 -9.72
CA ASN A 357 -10.18 -1.42 -10.47
C ASN A 357 -9.66 -2.42 -11.51
N HIS A 358 -8.43 -2.21 -11.99
CA HIS A 358 -7.81 -3.04 -13.03
C HIS A 358 -6.34 -3.38 -12.67
N PRO A 359 -6.12 -4.05 -11.52
CA PRO A 359 -4.76 -4.30 -11.03
C PRO A 359 -3.92 -5.18 -11.97
N ASP A 360 -4.54 -6.00 -12.81
CA ASP A 360 -3.87 -6.80 -13.86
C ASP A 360 -3.24 -5.97 -14.98
N ARG A 361 -3.54 -4.67 -15.07
CA ARG A 361 -3.00 -3.84 -16.13
C ARG A 361 -1.60 -3.34 -15.79
N ILE A 362 -0.69 -3.48 -16.75
CA ILE A 362 0.64 -2.87 -16.71
C ILE A 362 0.55 -1.36 -16.92
N ASP A 363 -0.40 -0.92 -17.75
CA ASP A 363 -0.76 0.47 -17.86
C ASP A 363 -1.88 0.81 -16.90
N PHE A 364 -1.51 1.47 -15.79
CA PHE A 364 -2.48 2.00 -14.83
C PHE A 364 -3.38 3.09 -15.43
N GLY A 365 -3.15 3.57 -16.65
CA GLY A 365 -4.01 4.56 -17.30
C GLY A 365 -5.06 4.00 -18.27
N ASP A 366 -5.71 4.89 -19.00
CA ASP A 366 -6.67 4.59 -20.08
C ASP A 366 -6.00 4.14 -21.40
N GLY A 367 -4.69 3.85 -21.38
CA GLY A 367 -3.89 3.54 -22.56
C GLY A 367 -3.40 4.78 -23.35
N THR A 368 -3.66 6.00 -22.88
CA THR A 368 -3.20 7.24 -23.54
C THR A 368 -1.77 7.61 -23.14
N PRO A 369 -0.80 7.69 -24.08
CA PRO A 369 0.61 7.97 -23.77
C PRO A 369 0.86 9.31 -23.07
N SER A 370 0.03 10.32 -23.37
CA SER A 370 0.18 11.65 -22.77
C SER A 370 -0.33 11.73 -21.34
N LYS A 371 -1.09 10.73 -20.87
CA LYS A 371 -1.67 10.70 -19.54
C LYS A 371 -1.07 9.61 -18.64
N ALA A 372 -0.56 8.53 -19.23
CA ALA A 372 0.13 7.45 -18.53
C ALA A 372 1.43 7.04 -19.28
N PRO A 373 2.43 7.93 -19.39
CA PRO A 373 3.62 7.71 -20.21
C PRO A 373 4.49 6.53 -19.75
N VAL A 374 4.50 6.20 -18.47
CA VAL A 374 5.35 5.13 -17.91
C VAL A 374 4.70 3.77 -18.15
N GLY A 375 3.43 3.60 -17.77
CA GLY A 375 2.66 2.40 -18.03
C GLY A 375 2.60 2.07 -19.53
N TYR A 376 2.42 3.09 -20.37
CA TYR A 376 2.47 2.93 -21.83
C TYR A 376 3.85 2.45 -22.32
N SER A 377 4.95 2.99 -21.76
CA SER A 377 6.30 2.58 -22.14
C SER A 377 6.61 1.14 -21.72
N LEU A 378 6.18 0.73 -20.53
CA LEU A 378 6.33 -0.65 -20.04
C LEU A 378 5.54 -1.63 -20.89
N LYS A 379 4.28 -1.31 -21.22
CA LYS A 379 3.47 -2.08 -22.16
C LYS A 379 4.15 -2.25 -23.51
N ARG A 380 4.75 -1.19 -24.07
CA ARG A 380 5.51 -1.26 -25.32
C ARG A 380 6.77 -2.14 -25.23
N LEU A 381 7.42 -2.21 -24.07
CA LEU A 381 8.55 -3.12 -23.85
C LEU A 381 8.07 -4.57 -23.78
N ALA A 382 6.92 -4.80 -23.12
CA ALA A 382 6.32 -6.12 -23.02
C ALA A 382 5.78 -6.64 -24.37
N ASP A 383 5.11 -5.78 -25.16
CA ASP A 383 4.67 -6.08 -26.53
C ASP A 383 5.83 -6.50 -27.45
N LYS A 384 7.04 -6.00 -27.17
CA LYS A 384 8.27 -6.34 -27.90
C LYS A 384 8.96 -7.60 -27.37
N GLY A 385 8.38 -8.27 -26.38
CA GLY A 385 8.94 -9.45 -25.73
C GLY A 385 10.18 -9.16 -24.86
N LEU A 386 10.44 -7.89 -24.52
CA LEU A 386 11.56 -7.50 -23.67
C LEU A 386 11.22 -7.61 -22.17
N LEU A 387 9.93 -7.58 -21.85
CA LEU A 387 9.36 -7.93 -20.55
C LEU A 387 8.33 -9.04 -20.77
N GLY A 388 8.24 -10.00 -19.85
CA GLY A 388 7.15 -10.95 -19.88
C GLY A 388 5.86 -10.23 -19.50
N LEU A 389 4.82 -10.37 -20.31
CA LEU A 389 3.47 -10.02 -19.87
C LEU A 389 3.09 -11.05 -18.80
N GLY A 390 2.79 -10.57 -17.59
CA GLY A 390 2.02 -11.36 -16.66
C GLY A 390 0.62 -11.45 -17.24
N HIS A 391 0.00 -12.62 -17.17
CA HIS A 391 -1.31 -12.82 -17.79
C HIS A 391 -2.47 -12.43 -16.86
N GLY A 392 -2.19 -11.94 -15.64
CA GLY A 392 -3.09 -12.16 -14.49
C GLY A 392 -3.26 -13.66 -14.16
N SER A 393 -2.97 -14.57 -15.10
CA SER A 393 -3.05 -16.03 -14.97
C SER A 393 -2.02 -16.52 -13.95
N GLY A 394 -2.55 -16.97 -12.83
CA GLY A 394 -1.84 -17.33 -11.60
C GLY A 394 -2.82 -17.27 -10.43
N PHE A 395 -3.75 -16.32 -10.48
CA PHE A 395 -5.04 -16.43 -9.80
C PHE A 395 -5.98 -17.20 -10.75
N ASN A 396 -6.12 -18.50 -10.53
CA ASN A 396 -6.87 -19.39 -11.43
C ASN A 396 -8.40 -19.30 -11.26
N ASP A 397 -8.92 -18.29 -10.59
CA ASP A 397 -10.33 -18.28 -10.17
C ASP A 397 -11.19 -17.30 -10.98
N PRO A 398 -12.24 -17.78 -11.69
CA PRO A 398 -13.19 -16.92 -12.39
C PRO A 398 -14.14 -16.12 -11.48
N GLU A 399 -14.09 -16.31 -10.15
CA GLU A 399 -15.08 -15.70 -9.23
C GLU A 399 -14.59 -14.48 -8.43
N HIS A 400 -13.31 -14.40 -8.02
CA HIS A 400 -12.73 -13.22 -7.35
C HIS A 400 -11.20 -13.28 -7.29
N ARG A 401 -10.50 -12.17 -7.57
CA ARG A 401 -9.04 -12.08 -7.39
C ARG A 401 -8.68 -11.48 -6.03
N PRO A 402 -7.59 -11.91 -5.36
CA PRO A 402 -7.19 -11.35 -4.06
C PRO A 402 -6.96 -9.84 -4.06
N ASP A 403 -6.60 -9.28 -5.22
CA ASP A 403 -6.31 -7.86 -5.43
C ASP A 403 -7.51 -7.03 -5.91
N GLU A 404 -8.71 -7.62 -5.95
CA GLU A 404 -9.95 -6.89 -6.17
C GLU A 404 -10.50 -6.28 -4.89
N VAL A 405 -11.23 -5.17 -5.05
CA VAL A 405 -11.91 -4.48 -3.95
C VAL A 405 -12.98 -5.41 -3.33
N HIS A 406 -12.92 -5.54 -2.01
CA HIS A 406 -13.82 -6.37 -1.23
C HIS A 406 -15.27 -5.85 -1.29
N GLN A 407 -16.24 -6.76 -1.20
CA GLN A 407 -17.67 -6.40 -1.27
C GLN A 407 -18.08 -5.40 -0.18
N ALA A 408 -17.55 -5.55 1.04
CA ALA A 408 -17.80 -4.60 2.13
C ALA A 408 -17.38 -3.17 1.79
N VAL A 409 -16.29 -2.98 1.04
CA VAL A 409 -15.86 -1.64 0.59
C VAL A 409 -16.81 -1.07 -0.46
N LYS A 410 -17.30 -1.89 -1.39
CA LYS A 410 -18.33 -1.46 -2.35
C LYS A 410 -19.61 -1.01 -1.64
N SER A 411 -20.00 -1.71 -0.58
CA SER A 411 -21.13 -1.33 0.28
C SER A 411 -20.88 -0.01 1.01
N ILE A 412 -19.67 0.22 1.54
CA ILE A 412 -19.28 1.52 2.12
C ILE A 412 -19.32 2.64 1.07
N GLN A 413 -18.80 2.38 -0.14
CA GLN A 413 -18.85 3.34 -1.25
C GLN A 413 -20.29 3.71 -1.61
N HIS A 414 -21.21 2.75 -1.62
CA HIS A 414 -22.64 3.02 -1.81
C HIS A 414 -23.22 3.95 -0.74
N GLU A 415 -22.86 3.76 0.54
CA GLU A 415 -23.25 4.67 1.63
C GLU A 415 -22.68 6.08 1.48
N ARG A 416 -21.46 6.20 0.94
CA ARG A 416 -20.87 7.51 0.58
C ARG A 416 -21.68 8.19 -0.52
N VAL A 417 -22.04 7.46 -1.58
CA VAL A 417 -22.89 7.97 -2.67
C VAL A 417 -24.24 8.46 -2.14
N ARG A 418 -24.91 7.66 -1.30
CA ARG A 418 -26.18 8.05 -0.66
C ARG A 418 -26.05 9.36 0.13
N THR A 419 -24.95 9.51 0.88
CA THR A 419 -24.67 10.72 1.66
C THR A 419 -24.45 11.95 0.77
N ILE A 420 -23.73 11.79 -0.35
CA ILE A 420 -23.50 12.88 -1.31
C ILE A 420 -24.82 13.33 -1.96
N GLN A 421 -25.67 12.37 -2.33
CA GLN A 421 -26.95 12.63 -2.97
C GLN A 421 -27.92 13.35 -2.01
N SER A 422 -27.96 12.97 -0.74
CA SER A 422 -28.84 13.61 0.26
C SER A 422 -28.42 15.04 0.62
N GLN A 423 -27.16 15.41 0.42
CA GLN A 423 -26.66 16.78 0.62
C GLN A 423 -26.93 17.71 -0.59
N SER A 424 -27.28 17.13 -1.74
CA SER A 424 -27.51 17.85 -3.00
C SER A 424 -28.98 18.23 -3.22
N THR A 425 -29.88 17.75 -2.36
CA THR A 425 -31.32 18.04 -2.31
C THR A 425 -31.64 19.02 -1.20
#